data_AF-D5SPE0-F1
#
_entry.id   AF-D5SPE0-F1
#
_cell.length_a   1.000
_cell.length_b   1.000
_cell.length_c   1.000
_cell.angle_alpha   90.00
_cell.angle_beta   90.00
_cell.angle_gamma   90.00
#
_symmetry.space_group_name_H-M   'P 1'
#
loop_
_entity.id
_entity.type
_entity.pdbx_description
1 polymer ?
#
loop_
_entity_poly.entity_id
_entity_poly.type
_entity_poly.pdbx_seq_one_letter_code
_entity_poly.pdbx_strand_id
1 'polypeptide(L)'
;MNWKVELEYSLHGAPADASSIANLETAIGVTLPSAYRDFLLTDGGGYLRDGLAKCTSPTPFGEHNITVLHSIDDVLGLLDSTITPRNMICIGCGHFGMTTCLSIAGLDHGQVFSLDTEMRYYWDDETLACYPALDPSIIEFFRLRDEGELPERPWGYECCYHIADSFPEFLNKLYRSTD
;
A
#
# COMPACT_ATOMS: atom_id res chain seq x y z
N MET A 1 -8.20 18.88 -2.99
CA MET A 1 -9.12 17.75 -2.78
C MET A 1 -9.11 17.44 -1.29
N ASN A 2 -10.27 17.27 -0.64
CA ASN A 2 -10.31 16.93 0.79
C ASN A 2 -10.69 15.46 0.92
N TRP A 3 -9.68 14.60 0.76
CA TRP A 3 -9.83 13.13 0.76
C TRP A 3 -10.60 12.63 1.99
N LYS A 4 -10.46 13.29 3.15
CA LYS A 4 -11.18 12.92 4.37
C LYS A 4 -12.69 13.02 4.21
N VAL A 5 -13.17 14.06 3.54
CA VAL A 5 -14.61 14.25 3.32
C VAL A 5 -15.11 13.30 2.24
N GLU A 6 -14.38 13.21 1.13
CA GLU A 6 -14.79 12.43 -0.02
C GLU A 6 -14.83 10.93 0.29
N LEU A 7 -13.85 10.44 1.04
CA LEU A 7 -13.71 9.02 1.42
C LEU A 7 -14.41 8.68 2.75
N GLU A 8 -15.18 9.60 3.32
CA GLU A 8 -15.85 9.43 4.62
C GLU A 8 -14.88 8.94 5.71
N TYR A 9 -13.69 9.53 5.75
CA TYR A 9 -12.63 9.14 6.68
C TYR A 9 -13.10 9.32 8.12
N SER A 10 -12.92 8.27 8.91
CA SER A 10 -13.21 8.28 10.35
C SER A 10 -11.99 7.81 11.12
N LEU A 11 -11.66 8.55 12.18
CA LEU A 11 -10.50 8.23 13.02
C LEU A 11 -10.67 6.86 13.65
N HIS A 12 -9.58 6.08 13.67
CA HIS A 12 -9.49 4.83 14.38
C HIS A 12 -8.39 4.94 15.43
N GLY A 13 -8.81 5.12 16.68
CA GLY A 13 -7.88 5.36 17.78
C GLY A 13 -7.55 6.85 17.97
N ALA A 14 -6.57 7.10 18.84
CA ALA A 14 -6.06 8.44 19.11
C ALA A 14 -4.80 8.71 18.28
N PRO A 15 -4.49 9.98 17.96
CA PRO A 15 -3.20 10.35 17.41
C PRO A 15 -2.05 9.83 18.26
N ALA A 16 -0.97 9.39 17.59
CA ALA A 16 0.21 8.89 18.26
C ALA A 16 0.90 10.02 19.03
N ASP A 17 1.52 9.70 20.16
CA ASP A 17 2.42 10.62 20.84
C ASP A 17 3.85 10.54 20.30
N ALA A 18 4.66 11.54 20.62
CA ALA A 18 6.05 11.61 20.16
C ALA A 18 6.91 10.43 20.67
N SER A 19 6.56 9.82 21.80
CA SER A 19 7.31 8.70 22.37
C SER A 19 7.06 7.41 21.60
N SER A 20 5.81 7.18 21.17
CA SER A 20 5.40 6.04 20.37
C SER A 20 6.06 6.09 18.99
N ILE A 21 6.14 7.27 18.39
CA ILE A 21 6.88 7.48 17.13
C ILE A 21 8.36 7.20 17.30
N ALA A 22 8.99 7.71 18.36
CA ALA A 22 10.40 7.43 18.63
C ALA A 22 10.66 5.92 18.82
N ASN A 23 9.72 5.20 19.45
CA ASN A 23 9.80 3.75 19.59
C ASN A 23 9.73 3.05 18.24
N LEU A 24 8.80 3.44 17.36
CA LEU A 24 8.70 2.91 16.00
C LEU A 24 9.98 3.17 15.21
N GLU A 25 10.48 4.42 15.18
CA GLU A 25 11.73 4.80 14.50
C GLU A 25 12.94 4.02 15.03
N THR A 26 12.99 3.78 16.34
CA THR A 26 14.02 2.94 16.97
C THR A 26 13.91 1.48 16.50
N ALA A 27 12.69 0.94 16.42
CA ALA A 27 12.45 -0.43 16.02
C ALA A 27 12.82 -0.68 14.55
N ILE A 28 12.53 0.27 13.66
CA ILE A 28 12.87 0.19 12.23
C ILE A 28 14.30 0.68 11.92
N GLY A 29 14.96 1.33 12.87
CA GLY A 29 16.35 1.79 12.78
C GLY A 29 16.55 3.04 11.89
N VAL A 30 15.47 3.73 11.51
CA VAL A 30 15.48 4.89 10.62
C VAL A 30 14.38 5.89 11.02
N THR A 31 14.58 7.15 10.66
CA THR A 31 13.55 8.18 10.84
C THR A 31 12.45 8.01 9.79
N LEU A 32 11.19 8.18 10.21
CA LEU A 32 10.06 8.13 9.30
C LEU A 32 10.08 9.33 8.34
N PRO A 33 9.53 9.18 7.12
CA PRO A 33 9.21 10.32 6.27
C PRO A 33 8.37 11.34 7.03
N SER A 34 8.78 12.62 7.01
CA SER A 34 8.20 13.67 7.86
C SER A 34 6.68 13.80 7.71
N ALA A 35 6.18 13.69 6.48
CA ALA A 35 4.74 13.76 6.22
C ALA A 35 3.94 12.60 6.84
N TYR A 36 4.50 11.39 6.87
CA TYR A 36 3.85 10.26 7.51
C TYR A 36 3.92 10.36 9.04
N ARG A 37 5.04 10.86 9.55
CA ARG A 37 5.19 11.20 10.97
C ARG A 37 4.14 12.21 11.42
N ASP A 38 3.93 13.28 10.65
CA ASP A 38 2.93 14.32 10.94
C ASP A 38 1.50 13.76 10.89
N PHE A 39 1.22 12.84 9.97
CA PHE A 39 -0.04 12.12 9.91
C PHE A 39 -0.29 11.29 11.18
N LEU A 40 0.69 10.52 11.65
CA LEU A 40 0.55 9.75 12.89
C LEU A 40 0.31 10.66 14.11
N LEU A 41 0.98 11.81 14.18
CA LEU A 41 0.81 12.80 15.27
C LEU A 41 -0.54 13.53 15.25
N THR A 42 -1.14 13.69 14.06
CA THR A 42 -2.35 14.51 13.89
C THR A 42 -3.61 13.66 13.80
N ASP A 43 -3.54 12.57 13.05
CA ASP A 43 -4.68 11.72 12.69
C ASP A 43 -4.58 10.33 13.32
N GLY A 44 -3.38 9.77 13.47
CA GLY A 44 -3.19 8.49 14.17
C GLY A 44 -3.75 7.24 13.49
N GLY A 45 -4.26 7.34 12.27
CA GLY A 45 -4.91 6.23 11.56
C GLY A 45 -6.44 6.34 11.51
N GLY A 46 -7.06 5.54 10.64
CA GLY A 46 -8.50 5.60 10.45
C GLY A 46 -9.05 4.73 9.34
N TYR A 47 -10.37 4.63 9.32
CA TYR A 47 -11.14 3.92 8.30
C TYR A 47 -11.49 4.85 7.13
N LEU A 48 -11.54 4.26 5.95
CA LEU A 48 -11.93 4.86 4.68
C LEU A 48 -13.11 4.06 4.11
N ARG A 49 -14.07 4.73 3.48
CA ARG A 49 -15.13 4.07 2.72
C ARG A 49 -14.64 3.73 1.30
N ASP A 50 -13.85 2.67 1.22
CA ASP A 50 -13.26 2.11 -0.01
C ASP A 50 -12.57 3.16 -0.89
N GLY A 51 -11.42 3.66 -0.42
CA GLY A 51 -10.55 4.50 -1.24
C GLY A 51 -9.85 3.69 -2.33
N LEU A 52 -9.74 4.24 -3.53
CA LEU A 52 -9.02 3.67 -4.66
C LEU A 52 -7.82 4.53 -4.99
N ALA A 53 -6.72 3.89 -5.38
CA ALA A 53 -5.52 4.53 -5.90
C ALA A 53 -4.99 3.75 -7.11
N LYS A 54 -4.67 4.46 -8.19
CA LYS A 54 -4.02 3.85 -9.35
C LYS A 54 -2.55 3.60 -9.05
N CYS A 55 -2.09 2.39 -9.32
CA CYS A 55 -0.66 2.12 -9.41
C CYS A 55 -0.10 2.72 -10.71
N THR A 56 1.19 3.02 -10.71
CA THR A 56 1.92 3.58 -11.87
C THR A 56 2.25 2.54 -12.93
N SER A 57 1.97 1.26 -12.66
CA SER A 57 2.20 0.12 -13.56
C SER A 57 1.02 -0.84 -13.50
N PRO A 58 0.83 -1.70 -14.51
CA PRO A 58 -0.16 -2.77 -14.47
C PRO A 58 0.00 -3.65 -13.24
N THR A 59 -1.12 -4.14 -12.70
CA THR A 59 -1.17 -4.98 -11.49
C THR A 59 -2.10 -6.18 -11.70
N PRO A 60 -1.95 -7.27 -10.94
CA PRO A 60 -2.83 -8.44 -11.01
C PRO A 60 -4.20 -8.22 -10.31
N PHE A 61 -4.50 -6.99 -9.87
CA PHE A 61 -5.70 -6.65 -9.12
C PHE A 61 -6.38 -5.37 -9.61
N GLY A 62 -5.87 -4.73 -10.66
CA GLY A 62 -6.33 -3.43 -11.11
C GLY A 62 -5.91 -2.30 -10.17
N GLU A 63 -6.89 -1.62 -9.57
CA GLU A 63 -6.62 -0.47 -8.71
C GLU A 63 -6.37 -0.90 -7.26
N HIS A 64 -5.47 -0.21 -6.57
CA HIS A 64 -5.21 -0.46 -5.16
C HIS A 64 -6.38 0.05 -4.33
N ASN A 65 -7.07 -0.85 -3.64
CA ASN A 65 -8.13 -0.48 -2.71
C ASN A 65 -7.55 -0.31 -1.30
N ILE A 66 -8.05 0.68 -0.57
CA ILE A 66 -7.70 0.97 0.82
C ILE A 66 -8.97 1.20 1.63
N THR A 67 -9.11 0.45 2.71
CA THR A 67 -10.18 0.58 3.69
C THR A 67 -9.69 1.11 5.02
N VAL A 68 -8.39 0.97 5.31
CA VAL A 68 -7.79 1.42 6.57
C VAL A 68 -6.42 2.05 6.31
N LEU A 69 -6.18 3.20 6.95
CA LEU A 69 -4.84 3.71 7.23
C LEU A 69 -4.48 3.30 8.65
N HIS A 70 -3.39 2.55 8.79
CA HIS A 70 -2.98 1.95 10.05
C HIS A 70 -2.63 2.99 11.10
N SER A 71 -3.01 2.68 12.35
CA SER A 71 -2.49 3.37 13.53
C SER A 71 -1.05 2.96 13.84
N ILE A 72 -0.42 3.65 14.78
CA ILE A 72 0.95 3.30 15.17
C ILE A 72 1.05 1.90 15.77
N ASP A 73 0.02 1.46 16.50
CA ASP A 73 -0.03 0.13 17.11
C ASP A 73 -0.17 -0.95 16.02
N ASP A 74 -0.98 -0.70 14.99
CA ASP A 74 -1.12 -1.58 13.83
C ASP A 74 0.22 -1.72 13.08
N VAL A 75 0.93 -0.60 12.87
CA VAL A 75 2.25 -0.61 12.22
C VAL A 75 3.25 -1.42 13.05
N LEU A 76 3.32 -1.18 14.37
CA LEU A 76 4.22 -1.90 15.28
C LEU A 76 3.92 -3.41 15.30
N GLY A 77 2.63 -3.77 15.30
CA GLY A 77 2.18 -5.16 15.26
C GLY A 77 2.47 -5.90 13.96
N LEU A 78 2.90 -5.19 12.91
CA LEU A 78 3.23 -5.76 11.59
C LEU A 78 4.72 -5.70 11.25
N LEU A 79 5.58 -5.23 12.17
CA LEU A 79 7.03 -5.12 11.91
C LEU A 79 7.71 -6.49 11.73
N ASP A 80 7.13 -7.57 12.24
CA ASP A 80 7.63 -8.94 12.10
C ASP A 80 7.00 -9.70 10.92
N SER A 81 6.24 -8.99 10.07
CA SER A 81 5.67 -9.55 8.84
C SER A 81 6.76 -10.20 7.98
N THR A 82 6.51 -11.43 7.56
CA THR A 82 7.41 -12.18 6.66
C THR A 82 7.14 -11.90 5.19
N ILE A 83 6.07 -11.16 4.87
CA ILE A 83 5.65 -10.82 3.50
C ILE A 83 6.10 -9.41 3.12
N THR A 84 6.18 -8.50 4.08
CA THR A 84 6.54 -7.10 3.83
C THR A 84 8.03 -7.00 3.48
N PRO A 85 8.41 -6.30 2.39
CA PRO A 85 9.81 -6.06 2.09
C PRO A 85 10.53 -5.40 3.27
N ARG A 86 11.77 -5.82 3.56
CA ARG A 86 12.51 -5.38 4.77
C ARG A 86 12.76 -3.89 4.86
N ASN A 87 12.74 -3.18 3.74
CA ASN A 87 12.89 -1.73 3.69
C ASN A 87 11.56 -0.97 3.70
N MET A 88 10.45 -1.66 4.01
CA MET A 88 9.11 -1.09 4.06
C MET A 88 8.38 -1.41 5.36
N ILE A 89 7.34 -0.63 5.67
CA ILE A 89 6.36 -0.90 6.71
C ILE A 89 4.94 -0.88 6.13
N CYS A 90 4.02 -1.64 6.71
CA CYS A 90 2.60 -1.63 6.31
C CYS A 90 1.85 -0.48 6.98
N ILE A 91 1.39 0.48 6.19
CA ILE A 91 0.72 1.71 6.64
C ILE A 91 -0.79 1.73 6.37
N GLY A 92 -1.33 0.65 5.80
CA GLY A 92 -2.76 0.50 5.57
C GLY A 92 -3.09 -0.84 4.95
N CYS A 93 -4.37 -1.14 4.84
CA CYS A 93 -4.88 -2.35 4.18
C CYS A 93 -6.16 -2.04 3.39
N GLY A 94 -6.47 -2.94 2.46
CA GLY A 94 -7.71 -2.94 1.70
C GLY A 94 -8.19 -4.34 1.43
N HIS A 95 -9.04 -4.49 0.41
CA HIS A 95 -9.61 -5.79 0.06
C HIS A 95 -8.61 -6.72 -0.63
N PHE A 96 -8.94 -8.02 -0.64
CA PHE A 96 -8.29 -9.03 -1.50
C PHE A 96 -6.76 -9.03 -1.44
N GLY A 97 -6.22 -9.02 -0.21
CA GLY A 97 -4.78 -9.10 0.05
C GLY A 97 -3.97 -7.87 -0.39
N MET A 98 -4.61 -6.73 -0.62
CA MET A 98 -3.90 -5.49 -0.91
C MET A 98 -3.50 -4.78 0.39
N THR A 99 -2.20 -4.58 0.60
CA THR A 99 -1.64 -3.86 1.75
C THR A 99 -0.91 -2.61 1.28
N THR A 100 -1.14 -1.46 1.91
CA THR A 100 -0.40 -0.24 1.58
C THR A 100 0.91 -0.24 2.34
N CYS A 101 2.03 -0.12 1.64
CA CYS A 101 3.37 -0.07 2.21
C CYS A 101 4.03 1.30 2.01
N LEU A 102 4.83 1.72 2.99
CA LEU A 102 5.69 2.89 2.92
C LEU A 102 7.14 2.43 2.94
N SER A 103 7.92 2.86 1.95
CA SER A 103 9.36 2.64 1.97
C SER A 103 10.03 3.53 3.01
N ILE A 104 10.80 2.91 3.89
CA ILE A 104 11.49 3.55 5.03
C ILE A 104 13.00 3.62 4.84
N ALA A 105 13.55 2.96 3.82
CA ALA A 105 14.97 2.98 3.51
C ALA A 105 15.22 2.70 2.02
N GLY A 106 16.35 3.18 1.49
CA GLY A 106 16.73 2.98 0.09
C GLY A 106 16.58 4.25 -0.75
N LEU A 107 16.69 4.09 -2.08
CA LEU A 107 16.52 5.19 -3.05
C LEU A 107 15.07 5.65 -3.17
N ASP A 108 14.15 4.79 -2.75
CA ASP A 108 12.71 4.93 -2.75
C ASP A 108 12.15 5.38 -1.38
N HIS A 109 13.01 5.85 -0.46
CA HIS A 109 12.59 6.30 0.87
C HIS A 109 11.45 7.33 0.78
N GLY A 110 10.33 7.04 1.44
CA GLY A 110 9.14 7.87 1.46
C GLY A 110 8.10 7.55 0.39
N GLN A 111 8.42 6.71 -0.60
CA GLN A 111 7.48 6.27 -1.62
C GLN A 111 6.46 5.26 -1.07
N VAL A 112 5.28 5.23 -1.69
CA VAL A 112 4.14 4.40 -1.28
C VAL A 112 3.85 3.34 -2.33
N PHE A 113 3.65 2.11 -1.88
CA PHE A 113 3.44 0.93 -2.71
C PHE A 113 2.18 0.18 -2.30
N SER A 114 1.57 -0.53 -3.25
CA SER A 114 0.63 -1.62 -2.98
C SER A 114 1.41 -2.92 -2.91
N LEU A 115 1.33 -3.62 -1.80
CA LEU A 115 1.84 -4.97 -1.61
C LEU A 115 0.70 -5.97 -1.81
N ASP A 116 0.87 -6.84 -2.79
CA ASP A 116 -0.01 -7.97 -3.05
C ASP A 116 0.36 -9.17 -2.17
N THR A 117 -0.36 -9.35 -1.06
CA THR A 117 -0.11 -10.44 -0.11
C THR A 117 -0.66 -11.78 -0.60
N GLU A 118 -1.48 -11.79 -1.65
CA GLU A 118 -1.91 -13.04 -2.32
C GLU A 118 -0.88 -13.56 -3.34
N MET A 119 0.22 -12.82 -3.53
CA MET A 119 1.34 -13.23 -4.38
C MET A 119 0.92 -13.57 -5.81
N ARG A 120 -0.05 -12.84 -6.36
CA ARG A 120 -0.67 -13.13 -7.67
C ARG A 120 0.30 -13.00 -8.83
N TYR A 121 1.40 -12.27 -8.64
CA TYR A 121 2.51 -12.28 -9.58
C TYR A 121 2.94 -13.71 -9.97
N TYR A 122 2.83 -14.68 -9.06
CA TYR A 122 3.24 -16.07 -9.27
C TYR A 122 2.10 -17.02 -9.67
N TRP A 123 0.90 -16.53 -9.93
CA TRP A 123 -0.21 -17.38 -10.39
C TRP A 123 0.09 -17.98 -11.76
N ASP A 124 -0.10 -19.29 -11.89
CA ASP A 124 0.06 -20.01 -13.14
C ASP A 124 -1.27 -20.13 -13.90
N ASP A 125 -1.21 -20.70 -15.11
CA ASP A 125 -2.38 -20.90 -15.97
C ASP A 125 -3.48 -21.73 -15.29
N GLU A 126 -3.12 -22.68 -14.45
CA GLU A 126 -4.08 -23.51 -13.69
C GLU A 126 -4.84 -22.65 -12.67
N THR A 127 -4.13 -21.80 -11.94
CA THR A 127 -4.74 -20.86 -11.00
C THR A 127 -5.62 -19.86 -11.74
N LEU A 128 -5.14 -19.29 -12.84
CA LEU A 128 -5.91 -18.33 -13.65
C LEU A 128 -7.19 -18.94 -14.24
N ALA A 129 -7.17 -20.22 -14.63
CA ALA A 129 -8.35 -20.91 -15.13
C ALA A 129 -9.50 -21.00 -14.10
N CYS A 130 -9.20 -20.86 -12.81
CA CYS A 130 -10.22 -20.81 -11.75
C CYS A 130 -10.99 -19.47 -11.72
N TYR A 131 -10.52 -18.45 -12.43
CA TYR A 131 -11.09 -17.11 -12.47
C TYR A 131 -11.46 -16.68 -13.91
N PRO A 132 -12.50 -17.28 -14.52
CA PRO A 132 -12.83 -17.02 -15.94
C PRO A 132 -13.39 -15.62 -16.24
N ALA A 133 -13.69 -14.84 -15.20
CA ALA A 133 -14.30 -13.51 -15.30
C ALA A 133 -13.37 -12.39 -14.80
N LEU A 134 -12.04 -12.57 -14.92
CA LEU A 134 -11.08 -11.53 -14.60
C LEU A 134 -11.29 -10.29 -15.48
N ASP A 135 -11.07 -9.12 -14.89
CA ASP A 135 -11.08 -7.87 -15.62
C ASP A 135 -10.02 -7.87 -16.74
N PRO A 136 -10.29 -7.31 -17.93
CA PRO A 136 -9.33 -7.28 -19.03
C PRO A 136 -7.97 -6.69 -18.66
N SER A 137 -7.90 -5.72 -17.74
CA SER A 137 -6.64 -5.15 -17.28
C SER A 137 -5.79 -6.15 -16.48
N ILE A 138 -6.44 -7.06 -15.73
CA ILE A 138 -5.76 -8.12 -14.99
C ILE A 138 -5.27 -9.20 -15.97
N ILE A 139 -6.07 -9.55 -16.99
CA ILE A 139 -5.63 -10.47 -18.05
C ILE A 139 -4.40 -9.91 -18.77
N GLU A 140 -4.42 -8.62 -19.09
CA GLU A 140 -3.29 -7.95 -19.73
C GLU A 140 -2.04 -7.93 -18.85
N PHE A 141 -2.18 -7.78 -17.53
CA PHE A 141 -1.05 -7.91 -16.60
C PHE A 141 -0.35 -9.27 -16.73
N PHE A 142 -1.10 -10.37 -16.75
CA PHE A 142 -0.53 -11.71 -16.88
C PHE A 142 0.14 -11.93 -18.23
N ARG A 143 -0.47 -11.46 -19.33
CA ARG A 143 0.15 -11.46 -20.66
C ARG A 143 1.50 -10.74 -20.65
N LEU A 144 1.55 -9.51 -20.13
CA LEU A 144 2.78 -8.71 -20.03
C LEU A 144 3.84 -9.40 -19.17
N ARG A 145 3.43 -10.07 -18.08
CA ARG A 145 4.35 -10.82 -17.21
C ARG A 145 5.02 -11.95 -17.99
N ASP A 146 4.21 -12.76 -18.68
CA ASP A 146 4.68 -13.98 -19.33
C ASP A 146 5.56 -13.69 -20.55
N GLU A 147 5.32 -12.55 -21.21
CA GLU A 147 6.15 -12.07 -22.32
C GLU A 147 7.38 -11.27 -21.85
N GLY A 148 7.54 -11.02 -20.55
CA GLY A 148 8.64 -10.22 -20.00
C GLY A 148 8.55 -8.73 -20.36
N GLU A 149 7.34 -8.23 -20.62
CA GLU A 149 7.04 -6.85 -21.03
C GLU A 149 6.62 -5.95 -19.87
N LEU A 150 6.54 -6.48 -18.64
CA LEU A 150 6.29 -5.66 -17.46
C LEU A 150 7.44 -4.65 -17.23
N PRO A 151 7.14 -3.45 -16.71
CA PRO A 151 8.18 -2.50 -16.33
C PRO A 151 9.20 -3.12 -15.39
N GLU A 152 10.48 -2.74 -15.58
CA GLU A 152 11.56 -3.13 -14.67
C GLU A 152 11.25 -2.66 -13.25
N ARG A 153 11.60 -3.52 -12.28
CA ARG A 153 11.42 -3.25 -10.86
C ARG A 153 12.61 -3.78 -10.07
N PRO A 154 12.87 -3.24 -8.86
CA PRO A 154 13.88 -3.77 -7.97
C PRO A 154 13.66 -5.26 -7.67
N TRP A 155 14.74 -5.98 -7.43
CA TRP A 155 14.66 -7.38 -7.01
C TRP A 155 13.91 -7.50 -5.67
N GLY A 156 12.99 -8.46 -5.56
CA GLY A 156 12.15 -8.65 -4.37
C GLY A 156 10.88 -7.82 -4.35
N TYR A 157 10.59 -7.06 -5.42
CA TYR A 157 9.41 -6.19 -5.55
C TYR A 157 8.38 -6.80 -6.53
N GLU A 158 8.45 -8.11 -6.78
CA GLU A 158 7.56 -8.79 -7.72
C GLU A 158 6.08 -8.61 -7.34
N CYS A 159 5.80 -8.51 -6.04
CA CYS A 159 4.47 -8.27 -5.49
C CYS A 159 4.26 -6.83 -4.98
N CYS A 160 5.18 -5.90 -5.28
CA CYS A 160 5.11 -4.51 -4.85
C CYS A 160 4.92 -3.56 -6.04
N TYR A 161 3.84 -2.80 -6.03
CA TYR A 161 3.41 -1.96 -7.14
C TYR A 161 3.41 -0.50 -6.70
N HIS A 162 4.22 0.33 -7.35
CA HIS A 162 4.39 1.74 -6.97
C HIS A 162 3.10 2.55 -7.17
N ILE A 163 2.67 3.28 -6.13
CA ILE A 163 1.48 4.14 -6.15
C ILE A 163 1.88 5.61 -6.26
N ALA A 164 2.77 6.10 -5.39
CA ALA A 164 3.08 7.51 -5.26
C ALA A 164 4.49 7.76 -4.72
N ASP A 165 5.11 8.87 -5.13
CA ASP A 165 6.48 9.22 -4.74
C ASP A 165 6.56 9.75 -3.30
N SER A 166 5.41 10.00 -2.65
CA SER A 166 5.34 10.45 -1.26
C SER A 166 3.98 10.15 -0.62
N PHE A 167 3.95 10.13 0.72
CA PHE A 167 2.69 9.97 1.48
C PHE A 167 1.63 11.06 1.18
N PRO A 168 1.97 12.37 1.07
CA PRO A 168 0.98 13.37 0.67
C PRO A 168 0.45 13.17 -0.75
N GLU A 169 1.30 12.77 -1.69
CA GLU A 169 0.86 12.47 -3.05
C GLU A 169 -0.08 11.27 -3.07
N PHE A 170 0.23 10.22 -2.30
CA PHE A 170 -0.66 9.08 -2.10
C PHE A 170 -2.05 9.51 -1.63
N LEU A 171 -2.14 10.33 -0.57
CA LEU A 171 -3.42 10.86 -0.09
C LEU A 171 -4.18 11.68 -1.14
N ASN A 172 -3.46 12.43 -1.98
CA ASN A 172 -4.07 13.21 -3.08
C ASN A 172 -4.51 12.34 -4.27
N LYS A 173 -3.97 11.13 -4.41
CA LYS A 173 -4.37 10.15 -5.42
C LYS A 173 -5.58 9.33 -5.02
N LEU A 174 -6.01 9.38 -3.76
CA LEU A 174 -7.17 8.63 -3.30
C LEU A 174 -8.47 9.23 -3.85
N TYR A 175 -9.33 8.37 -4.39
CA TYR A 175 -10.69 8.72 -4.82
C TYR A 175 -11.67 7.58 -4.51
N ARG A 176 -12.96 7.82 -4.67
CA ARG A 176 -13.98 6.75 -4.65
C ARG A 176 -14.35 6.35 -6.05
N SER A 177 -14.67 5.08 -6.24
CA SER A 177 -15.38 4.67 -7.45
C SER A 177 -16.63 5.53 -7.58
N THR A 178 -16.74 6.25 -8.69
CA THR A 178 -18.02 6.85 -9.09
C THR A 178 -18.85 5.70 -9.63
N ASP A 179 -19.95 5.37 -8.94
CA ASP A 179 -20.98 4.45 -9.45
C ASP A 179 -21.46 4.88 -10.86
#